data_AF-A0A4Q3EMB3-F1
#
_entry.id   AF-A0A4Q3EMB3-F1
#
_cell.length_a   1.000
_cell.length_b   1.000
_cell.length_c   1.000
_cell.angle_alpha   90.00
_cell.angle_beta   90.00
_cell.angle_gamma   90.00
#
_symmetry.space_group_name_H-M   'P 1'
#
loop_
_entity.id
_entity.type
_entity.pdbx_description
1 polymer ?
#
loop_
_entity_poly.entity_id
_entity_poly.type
_entity_poly.pdbx_seq_one_letter_code
_entity_poly.pdbx_strand_id
1 'polypeptide(L)'
;MKKLFLLDGMALIYRAHFALSKNPRFTSGGINTSAVMGFANTLMEILKKEAPTHLAVVFDTDAPTERHTDFVAYKAHRQAMPEDLSLALPYVVRLVEGFNIPVITS
;
A
#
# COMPACT_ATOMS: atom_id res chain seq x y z
N MET A 1 26.03 -7.79 5.26
CA MET A 1 24.95 -8.75 5.61
C MET A 1 23.84 -8.65 4.59
N LYS A 2 23.21 -9.76 4.21
CA LYS A 2 22.00 -9.73 3.38
C LYS A 2 20.79 -9.40 4.26
N LYS A 3 20.00 -8.42 3.85
CA LYS A 3 18.74 -8.00 4.48
C LYS A 3 17.60 -8.13 3.47
N LEU A 4 16.51 -8.80 3.87
CA LEU A 4 15.28 -8.92 3.11
C LEU A 4 14.18 -8.11 3.81
N PHE A 5 13.49 -7.27 3.04
CA PHE A 5 12.34 -6.49 3.50
C PHE A 5 11.09 -6.93 2.74
N LEU A 6 10.04 -7.27 3.49
CA LEU A 6 8.71 -7.53 2.96
C LEU A 6 7.80 -6.45 3.52
N LEU A 7 7.32 -5.56 2.66
CA LEU A 7 6.47 -4.45 3.05
C LEU A 7 5.01 -4.81 2.86
N ASP A 8 4.20 -4.60 3.90
CA ASP A 8 2.74 -4.67 3.81
C ASP A 8 2.23 -3.40 3.10
N GLY A 9 1.85 -3.55 1.83
CA GLY A 9 1.38 -2.48 0.98
C GLY A 9 0.10 -1.84 1.48
N MET A 10 -0.84 -2.65 2.00
CA MET A 10 -2.12 -2.16 2.51
C MET A 10 -1.92 -1.35 3.79
N ALA A 11 -1.14 -1.84 4.76
CA ALA A 11 -0.86 -1.10 5.98
C ALA A 11 -0.17 0.25 5.70
N LEU A 12 0.74 0.30 4.72
CA LEU A 12 1.44 1.52 4.34
C LEU A 12 0.53 2.53 3.64
N ILE A 13 -0.33 2.10 2.70
CA ILE A 13 -1.25 3.03 2.00
C ILE A 13 -2.30 3.60 2.96
N TYR A 14 -2.84 2.80 3.89
CA TYR A 14 -3.77 3.30 4.92
C TYR A 14 -3.12 4.34 5.81
N ARG A 15 -1.88 4.08 6.25
CA ARG A 15 -1.10 5.04 7.05
C ARG A 15 -0.87 6.34 6.29
N ALA A 16 -0.50 6.25 5.01
CA ALA A 16 -0.27 7.40 4.15
C ALA A 16 -1.55 8.23 3.93
N HIS A 17 -2.68 7.57 3.69
CA HIS A 17 -3.98 8.22 3.50
C HIS A 17 -4.39 9.03 4.73
N PHE A 18 -4.33 8.45 5.93
CA PHE A 18 -4.71 9.15 7.15
C PHE A 18 -3.70 10.22 7.59
N ALA A 19 -2.41 10.07 7.27
CA ALA A 19 -1.41 11.08 7.57
C ALA A 19 -1.64 12.40 6.81
N LEU A 20 -2.18 12.31 5.59
CA LEU A 20 -2.41 13.45 4.71
C LEU A 20 -3.90 13.80 4.52
N SER A 21 -4.80 13.17 5.28
CA SER A 21 -6.25 13.38 5.18
C SER A 21 -6.68 14.81 5.54
N LYS A 22 -5.94 15.49 6.43
CA LYS A 22 -6.23 16.88 6.83
C LYS A 22 -5.89 17.91 5.75
N ASN A 23 -4.91 17.61 4.90
CA ASN A 23 -4.44 18.48 3.82
C ASN A 23 -4.25 17.67 2.54
N PRO A 24 -5.35 17.22 1.91
CA PRO A 24 -5.28 16.34 0.76
C PRO A 24 -4.63 17.02 -0.45
N ARG A 25 -3.92 16.24 -1.25
CA ARG A 25 -3.28 16.68 -2.50
C ARG A 25 -4.06 16.12 -3.67
N PHE A 26 -4.34 16.97 -4.64
CA PHE A 26 -5.05 16.58 -5.85
C PHE A 26 -4.23 16.94 -7.08
N THR A 27 -4.36 16.13 -8.13
CA THR A 27 -3.91 16.52 -9.47
C THR A 27 -4.84 17.58 -10.07
N SER A 28 -4.41 18.21 -11.17
CA SER A 28 -5.28 19.10 -11.97
C SER A 28 -6.52 18.39 -12.52
N GLY A 29 -6.49 17.06 -12.64
CA GLY A 29 -7.63 16.22 -13.03
C GLY A 29 -8.52 15.78 -11.88
N GLY A 30 -8.31 16.27 -10.64
CA GLY A 30 -9.17 15.97 -9.49
C GLY A 30 -8.86 14.65 -8.76
N ILE A 31 -7.83 13.91 -9.17
CA ILE A 31 -7.45 12.65 -8.50
C ILE A 31 -6.69 12.95 -7.21
N ASN A 32 -7.12 12.36 -6.08
CA ASN A 32 -6.43 12.44 -4.79
C ASN A 32 -5.11 11.64 -4.83
N THR A 33 -3.98 12.31 -4.62
CA THR A 33 -2.63 11.72 -4.66
C THR A 33 -1.99 11.60 -3.30
N SER A 34 -2.67 11.99 -2.22
CA SER A 34 -2.13 11.96 -0.86
C SER A 34 -1.60 10.58 -0.47
N ALA A 35 -2.39 9.53 -0.67
CA ALA A 35 -1.99 8.18 -0.31
C ALA A 35 -0.77 7.70 -1.11
N VAL A 36 -0.74 7.99 -2.41
CA VAL A 36 0.39 7.63 -3.30
C VAL A 36 1.67 8.36 -2.90
N MET A 37 1.58 9.67 -2.65
CA MET A 37 2.70 10.50 -2.23
C MET A 37 3.24 10.07 -0.86
N GLY A 38 2.35 9.84 0.11
CA GLY A 38 2.75 9.38 1.44
C GLY A 38 3.44 8.01 1.40
N PHE A 39 2.89 7.08 0.61
CA PHE A 39 3.51 5.77 0.40
C PHE A 39 4.91 5.91 -0.21
N ALA A 40 5.07 6.71 -1.27
CA ALA A 40 6.34 6.94 -1.94
C ALA A 40 7.40 7.51 -0.99
N ASN A 41 7.01 8.47 -0.13
CA ASN A 41 7.91 9.04 0.87
C ASN A 41 8.39 7.98 1.85
N THR A 42 7.49 7.14 2.37
CA THR A 42 7.85 6.05 3.29
C THR A 42 8.75 5.02 2.60
N LEU A 43 8.45 4.63 1.36
CA LEU A 43 9.27 3.70 0.60
C LEU A 43 10.70 4.25 0.39
N MET A 44 10.80 5.51 -0.03
CA MET A 44 12.09 6.18 -0.24
C MET A 44 12.90 6.28 1.05
N GLU A 45 12.24 6.55 2.18
CA GLU A 45 12.88 6.60 3.49
C GLU A 45 13.44 5.23 3.90
N ILE A 46 12.69 4.15 3.71
CA ILE A 46 13.14 2.78 3.97
C ILE A 46 14.35 2.44 3.11
N LEU A 47 14.29 2.72 1.81
CA LEU A 47 15.39 2.44 0.88
C LEU A 47 16.68 3.19 1.30
N LYS A 48 16.56 4.45 1.72
CA LYS A 48 17.70 5.27 2.15
C LYS A 48 18.28 4.86 3.50
N LYS A 49 17.43 4.57 4.49
CA LYS A 49 17.87 4.28 5.86
C LYS A 49 18.36 2.85 6.04
N GLU A 50 17.64 1.89 5.46
CA GLU A 50 17.89 0.48 5.73
C GLU A 50 18.83 -0.17 4.72
N ALA A 51 18.94 0.41 3.51
CA ALA A 51 19.70 -0.09 2.37
C ALA A 51 19.55 -1.62 2.20
N PRO A 52 18.30 -2.12 2.02
CA PRO A 52 18.04 -3.54 1.96
C PRO A 52 18.67 -4.17 0.71
N THR A 53 19.16 -5.40 0.84
CA THR A 53 19.68 -6.15 -0.31
C THR A 53 18.58 -6.78 -1.17
N HIS A 54 17.42 -7.03 -0.57
CA HIS A 54 16.24 -7.59 -1.22
C HIS A 54 15.01 -6.89 -0.63
N LEU A 55 14.04 -6.53 -1.48
CA LEU A 55 12.81 -5.90 -1.05
C LEU A 55 11.65 -6.32 -1.96
N ALA A 56 10.48 -6.57 -1.39
CA ALA A 56 9.24 -6.78 -2.10
C ALA A 56 8.09 -6.09 -1.35
N VAL A 57 7.03 -5.72 -2.08
CA VAL A 57 5.79 -5.19 -1.51
C VAL A 57 4.68 -6.21 -1.72
N VAL A 58 3.94 -6.50 -0.65
CA VAL A 58 2.84 -7.47 -0.66
C VAL A 58 1.52 -6.72 -0.56
N PHE A 59 0.56 -7.05 -1.42
CA PHE A 59 -0.82 -6.57 -1.32
C PHE A 59 -1.77 -7.75 -1.14
N ASP A 60 -2.78 -7.56 -0.29
CA ASP A 60 -3.91 -8.48 -0.20
C ASP A 60 -4.70 -8.43 -1.52
N THR A 61 -5.06 -9.58 -2.09
CA THR A 61 -6.07 -9.63 -3.15
C THR A 61 -7.48 -9.72 -2.57
N ASP A 62 -8.45 -9.20 -3.33
CA ASP A 62 -9.88 -9.44 -3.08
C ASP A 62 -10.31 -10.86 -3.50
N ALA A 63 -9.39 -11.68 -4.03
CA ALA A 63 -9.73 -13.02 -4.49
C ALA A 63 -10.07 -13.92 -3.29
N PRO A 64 -11.24 -14.60 -3.30
CA PRO A 64 -11.61 -15.53 -2.25
C PRO A 64 -10.64 -16.71 -2.25
N THR A 65 -9.74 -16.77 -1.28
CA THR A 65 -8.93 -17.96 -1.00
C THR A 65 -9.74 -18.92 -0.12
N GLU A 66 -9.48 -20.23 -0.23
CA GLU A 66 -10.22 -21.33 0.43
C GLU A 66 -10.06 -21.39 1.96
N ARG A 67 -10.17 -20.25 2.65
CA ARG A 67 -10.11 -20.10 4.11
C ARG A 67 -11.36 -19.37 4.63
N HIS A 68 -12.52 -19.70 4.05
CA HIS A 68 -13.76 -18.94 4.20
C HIS A 68 -14.62 -19.26 5.43
N THR A 69 -14.19 -20.12 6.35
CA THR A 69 -15.03 -20.46 7.52
C THR A 69 -14.61 -19.74 8.81
N ASP A 70 -13.31 -19.50 9.04
CA ASP A 70 -12.84 -18.93 10.33
C ASP A 70 -12.59 -17.41 10.28
N PHE A 71 -12.43 -16.82 9.08
CA PHE A 71 -12.04 -15.42 8.90
C PHE A 71 -13.22 -14.43 8.74
N VAL A 72 -14.45 -14.94 8.67
CA VAL A 72 -15.66 -14.13 8.43
C VAL A 72 -15.90 -13.13 9.58
N ALA A 73 -15.79 -13.58 10.83
CA ALA A 73 -15.98 -12.72 11.99
C ALA A 73 -14.88 -11.64 12.15
N TYR A 74 -13.64 -11.95 11.74
CA TYR A 74 -12.52 -11.00 11.79
C TYR A 74 -12.64 -9.91 10.72
N LYS A 75 -13.09 -10.25 9.50
CA LYS A 75 -13.34 -9.27 8.42
C LYS A 75 -14.68 -8.53 8.56
N ALA A 76 -15.64 -9.04 9.33
CA ALA A 76 -16.95 -8.41 9.53
C ALA A 76 -16.90 -7.03 10.23
N HIS A 77 -15.84 -6.75 11.00
CA HIS A 77 -15.64 -5.45 11.64
C HIS A 77 -14.75 -4.50 10.83
N ARG A 78 -14.22 -4.92 9.68
CA ARG A 78 -13.40 -4.06 8.83
C ARG A 78 -14.32 -3.04 8.15
N GLN A 79 -14.11 -1.76 8.42
CA GLN A 79 -14.79 -0.71 7.68
C GLN A 79 -14.45 -0.84 6.19
N ALA A 80 -15.43 -0.55 5.33
CA ALA A 80 -15.22 -0.53 3.90
C ALA A 80 -14.03 0.38 3.56
N MET A 81 -13.20 -0.08 2.61
CA MET A 81 -12.07 0.70 2.13
C MET A 81 -12.56 2.07 1.61
N PRO A 82 -11.99 3.19 2.07
CA PRO A 82 -12.35 4.50 1.55
C PRO A 82 -12.17 4.56 0.04
N GLU A 83 -13.12 5.18 -0.67
CA GLU A 83 -13.10 5.26 -2.14
C GLU A 83 -11.79 5.87 -2.68
N ASP A 84 -11.33 6.97 -2.07
CA ASP A 84 -10.03 7.59 -2.38
C ASP A 84 -8.84 6.63 -2.27
N LEU A 85 -8.88 5.70 -1.32
CA LEU A 85 -7.82 4.72 -1.12
C LEU A 85 -7.88 3.63 -2.18
N SER A 86 -9.10 3.19 -2.54
CA SER A 86 -9.35 2.29 -3.66
C SER A 86 -8.81 2.86 -4.97
N LEU A 87 -9.11 4.14 -5.24
CA LEU A 87 -8.65 4.85 -6.44
C LEU A 87 -7.12 5.04 -6.45
N ALA A 88 -6.48 5.15 -5.29
CA ALA A 88 -5.03 5.29 -5.18
C ALA A 88 -4.27 3.96 -5.40
N LEU A 89 -4.87 2.81 -5.09
CA LEU A 89 -4.20 1.51 -5.06
C LEU A 89 -3.52 1.15 -6.41
N PRO A 90 -4.16 1.30 -7.59
CA PRO A 90 -3.51 1.03 -8.87
C PRO A 90 -2.28 1.92 -9.14
N TYR A 91 -2.28 3.14 -8.63
CA TYR A 91 -1.14 4.05 -8.77
C TYR A 91 0.00 3.67 -7.82
N VAL A 92 -0.31 3.17 -6.64
CA VAL A 92 0.71 2.66 -5.71
C VAL A 92 1.40 1.42 -6.29
N VAL A 93 0.64 0.48 -6.86
CA VAL A 93 1.21 -0.70 -7.53
C VAL A 93 2.15 -0.27 -8.65
N ARG A 94 1.69 0.61 -9.56
CA ARG A 94 2.53 1.15 -10.64
C ARG A 94 3.76 1.90 -10.15
N LEU A 95 3.65 2.59 -9.01
CA LEU A 95 4.78 3.26 -8.39
C LEU A 95 5.83 2.22 -7.96
N VAL A 96 5.44 1.18 -7.23
CA VAL A 96 6.34 0.11 -6.78
C VAL A 96 7.01 -0.59 -7.98
N GLU A 97 6.25 -0.90 -9.02
CA GLU A 97 6.79 -1.46 -10.27
C GLU A 97 7.79 -0.51 -10.94
N GLY A 98 7.51 0.80 -10.93
CA GLY A 98 8.43 1.82 -11.45
C GLY A 98 9.75 1.94 -10.68
N PHE A 99 9.79 1.50 -9.41
CA PHE A 99 11.02 1.33 -8.64
C PHE A 99 11.75 0.01 -8.93
N ASN A 100 11.24 -0.81 -9.86
CA ASN A 100 11.70 -2.17 -10.14
C ASN A 100 11.65 -3.08 -8.89
N ILE A 101 10.66 -2.86 -8.03
CA ILE A 101 10.44 -3.67 -6.83
C ILE A 101 9.36 -4.72 -7.14
N PRO A 102 9.60 -6.01 -6.82
CA PRO A 102 8.59 -7.05 -6.95
C PRO A 102 7.32 -6.73 -6.14
N VAL A 103 6.18 -6.80 -6.84
CA VAL A 103 4.85 -6.77 -6.23
C VAL A 103 4.35 -8.20 -6.11
N ILE A 104 4.03 -8.62 -4.89
CA ILE A 104 3.47 -9.93 -4.59
C ILE A 104 2.02 -9.74 -4.18
N THR A 105 1.15 -10.55 -4.74
CA THR A 105 -0.28 -10.54 -4.42
C THR A 105 -0.66 -11.90 -3.84
N SER A 106 -1.49 -11.90 -2.79
CA SER A 106 -1.93 -13.11 -2.07
C SER A 106 -3.43 -13.30 -2.11
#